data_AF-A0A3N5KLE0-F1
#
_entry.id   AF-A0A3N5KLE0-F1
#
_cell.length_a   1.000
_cell.length_b   1.000
_cell.length_c   1.000
_cell.angle_alpha   90.00
_cell.angle_beta   90.00
_cell.angle_gamma   90.00
#
_symmetry.space_group_name_H-M   'P 1'
#
loop_
_entity.id
_entity.type
_entity.pdbx_description
1 polymer ?
#
loop_
_entity_poly.entity_id
_entity_poly.type
_entity_poly.pdbx_seq_one_letter_code
_entity_poly.pdbx_strand_id
1 'polypeptide(L)'
;MRTTPSNRRHAWIRLAAILWLIGVTAPGGVPGAGPPDLTCSPDRTSIALGESVVMRAWVDAPPERVTRYAWDVRVGRVVGSGPEVRWDLATVRPGRYAAAVRVHGSGSVSEECLLRIIVRRDAAGRGALSPTPASPSPAPSPPGIRSRETGSAFLLSDRTEMTGYGLYSYLLFGSPPGAAVRERHLKALEAFVGLIPDIAELERYIPTRELNIAYVPLTTDPGRQATADRLFAHYDYARARSVLRLIPGGNREGPYIVSVLRPLGGTAGAAASPNPYLFQDLSTAPPHLVASWVKEFLNQAAQERFWEERSAERFALKLRVTVGVLGAALPEVKKALDTWIAWVR
;
A
#
# COMPACT_ATOMS: atom_id res chain seq x y z
N MET A 1 17.79 -82.21 34.18
CA MET A 1 18.48 -83.35 33.55
C MET A 1 17.95 -83.48 32.13
N ARG A 2 18.86 -83.46 31.14
CA ARG A 2 18.85 -84.13 29.83
C ARG A 2 17.57 -84.16 28.96
N THR A 3 17.78 -83.64 27.74
CA THR A 3 17.47 -84.23 26.41
C THR A 3 16.03 -84.31 25.88
N THR A 4 15.80 -83.52 24.82
CA THR A 4 15.06 -83.76 23.55
C THR A 4 15.14 -85.21 22.99
N PRO A 5 14.50 -85.64 21.87
CA PRO A 5 13.68 -84.95 20.82
C PRO A 5 12.46 -85.79 20.30
N SER A 6 11.93 -85.43 19.11
CA SER A 6 11.34 -86.30 18.05
C SER A 6 9.81 -86.23 17.88
N ASN A 7 9.14 -86.13 16.72
CA ASN A 7 9.47 -86.01 15.29
C ASN A 7 8.13 -86.07 14.48
N ARG A 8 8.00 -85.29 13.39
CA ARG A 8 7.19 -85.48 12.13
C ARG A 8 5.68 -85.87 12.22
N ARG A 9 4.76 -85.36 11.39
CA ARG A 9 4.67 -85.50 9.91
C ARG A 9 3.63 -84.55 9.30
N HIS A 10 3.85 -84.22 8.02
CA HIS A 10 3.05 -83.40 7.11
C HIS A 10 1.74 -84.06 6.62
N ALA A 11 0.72 -83.24 6.32
CA ALA A 11 -0.09 -83.26 5.08
C ALA A 11 -1.14 -82.11 5.10
N TRP A 12 -1.05 -81.05 4.28
CA TRP A 12 -1.45 -80.85 2.86
C TRP A 12 -2.80 -80.08 2.72
N ILE A 13 -2.79 -79.00 1.91
CA ILE A 13 -3.93 -78.39 1.13
C ILE A 13 -4.75 -77.33 1.94
N ARG A 14 -4.93 -76.03 1.59
CA ARG A 14 -4.99 -75.26 0.32
C ARG A 14 -4.41 -73.85 0.42
N LEU A 15 -3.79 -73.41 -0.68
CA LEU A 15 -3.50 -72.02 -1.02
C LEU A 15 -4.79 -71.19 -1.17
N ALA A 16 -4.83 -70.03 -0.53
CA ALA A 16 -5.61 -68.88 -0.97
C ALA A 16 -4.65 -67.68 -1.07
N ALA A 17 -4.15 -67.44 -2.27
CA ALA A 17 -3.38 -66.25 -2.60
C ALA A 17 -4.36 -65.07 -2.71
N ILE A 18 -4.45 -64.25 -1.67
CA ILE A 18 -5.13 -62.96 -1.76
C ILE A 18 -4.12 -61.98 -2.36
N LEU A 19 -4.24 -61.74 -3.67
CA LEU A 19 -3.69 -60.55 -4.31
C LEU A 19 -4.38 -59.32 -3.68
N TRP A 20 -3.68 -58.64 -2.77
CA TRP A 20 -4.02 -57.25 -2.46
C TRP A 20 -3.59 -56.39 -3.65
N LEU A 21 -4.56 -56.10 -4.53
CA LEU A 21 -4.52 -54.93 -5.39
C LEU A 21 -4.53 -53.70 -4.46
N ILE A 22 -3.34 -53.24 -4.06
CA ILE A 22 -3.17 -51.88 -3.56
C ILE A 22 -3.40 -50.97 -4.76
N GLY A 23 -4.65 -50.59 -4.97
CA GLY A 23 -4.98 -49.42 -5.75
C GLY A 23 -4.36 -48.23 -5.03
N VAL A 24 -3.19 -47.77 -5.52
CA VAL A 24 -2.66 -46.45 -5.19
C VAL A 24 -3.66 -45.45 -5.75
N THR A 25 -4.66 -45.08 -4.94
CA THR A 25 -5.42 -43.86 -5.16
C THR A 25 -4.50 -42.73 -4.75
N ALA A 26 -3.79 -42.17 -5.74
CA ALA A 26 -3.12 -40.91 -5.56
C ALA A 26 -4.18 -39.88 -5.10
N PRO A 27 -3.97 -39.14 -3.99
CA PRO A 27 -4.77 -37.95 -3.74
C PRO A 27 -4.31 -36.89 -4.74
N GLY A 28 -4.87 -36.94 -5.95
CA GLY A 28 -4.79 -35.86 -6.93
C GLY A 28 -5.67 -34.69 -6.48
N GLY A 29 -5.36 -34.12 -5.31
CA GLY A 29 -5.87 -32.82 -4.93
C GLY A 29 -5.14 -31.78 -5.75
N VAL A 30 -5.81 -31.22 -6.76
CA VAL A 30 -5.32 -30.04 -7.49
C VAL A 30 -5.10 -28.92 -6.46
N PRO A 31 -3.88 -28.39 -6.28
CA PRO A 31 -3.69 -27.22 -5.45
C PRO A 31 -4.30 -26.01 -6.18
N GLY A 32 -5.27 -25.34 -5.54
CA GLY A 32 -5.68 -23.99 -5.95
C GLY A 32 -7.13 -23.82 -6.43
N ALA A 33 -8.11 -24.30 -5.66
CA ALA A 33 -9.53 -23.93 -5.82
C ALA A 33 -9.99 -22.92 -4.75
N GLY A 34 -9.08 -22.09 -4.24
CA GLY A 34 -9.45 -20.93 -3.42
C GLY A 34 -10.01 -19.80 -4.29
N PRO A 35 -10.83 -18.90 -3.74
CA PRO A 35 -11.17 -17.65 -4.42
C PRO A 35 -9.87 -16.89 -4.75
N PRO A 36 -9.79 -16.24 -5.92
CA PRO A 36 -8.56 -15.60 -6.33
C PRO A 36 -8.30 -14.36 -5.46
N ASP A 37 -7.06 -14.18 -5.02
CA ASP A 37 -6.66 -13.03 -4.21
C ASP A 37 -6.74 -11.76 -5.06
N LEU A 38 -7.68 -10.88 -4.69
CA LEU A 38 -7.99 -9.63 -5.39
C LEU A 38 -7.46 -8.43 -4.62
N THR A 39 -6.69 -7.59 -5.30
CA THR A 39 -6.27 -6.27 -4.82
C THR A 39 -6.72 -5.19 -5.79
N CYS A 40 -7.09 -4.02 -5.27
CA CYS A 40 -7.58 -2.90 -6.06
C CYS A 40 -7.08 -1.58 -5.50
N SER A 41 -6.89 -0.59 -6.38
CA SER A 41 -6.39 0.73 -6.02
C SER A 41 -6.81 1.78 -7.05
N PRO A 42 -7.19 2.99 -6.61
CA PRO A 42 -7.39 4.12 -7.51
C PRO A 42 -6.05 4.74 -7.90
N ASP A 43 -5.99 5.51 -8.98
CA ASP A 43 -4.80 6.27 -9.31
C ASP A 43 -4.59 7.49 -8.40
N ARG A 44 -5.67 8.04 -7.85
CA ARG A 44 -5.68 9.13 -6.88
C ARG A 44 -6.74 8.86 -5.81
N THR A 45 -6.41 9.08 -4.54
CA THR A 45 -7.36 8.96 -3.41
C THR A 45 -8.04 10.27 -3.04
N SER A 46 -7.52 11.39 -3.52
CA SER A 46 -8.10 12.73 -3.36
C SER A 46 -8.07 13.44 -4.71
N ILE A 47 -9.23 13.92 -5.17
CA ILE A 47 -9.38 14.58 -6.48
C ILE A 47 -10.16 15.88 -6.34
N ALA A 48 -9.96 16.80 -7.27
CA ALA A 48 -10.73 18.03 -7.35
C ALA A 48 -12.16 17.77 -7.85
N LEU A 49 -13.07 18.70 -7.57
CA LEU A 49 -14.42 18.69 -8.13
C LEU A 49 -14.35 18.72 -9.67
N GLY A 50 -15.08 17.82 -10.32
CA GLY A 50 -15.10 17.72 -11.78
C GLY A 50 -14.11 16.71 -12.36
N GLU A 51 -13.19 16.17 -11.56
CA GLU A 51 -12.21 15.21 -12.04
C GLU A 51 -12.74 13.77 -12.11
N SER A 52 -12.00 12.92 -12.83
CA SER A 52 -12.17 11.47 -12.85
C SER A 52 -10.96 10.78 -12.21
N VAL A 53 -11.16 9.55 -11.78
CA VAL A 53 -10.10 8.69 -11.21
C VAL A 53 -10.00 7.39 -12.02
N VAL A 54 -8.79 6.90 -12.28
CA VAL A 54 -8.58 5.59 -12.90
C VAL A 54 -8.51 4.54 -11.80
N MET A 55 -9.37 3.53 -11.84
CA MET A 55 -9.39 2.43 -10.88
C MET A 55 -8.75 1.19 -11.51
N ARG A 56 -7.91 0.50 -10.74
CA ARG A 56 -7.23 -0.72 -11.16
C ARG A 56 -7.49 -1.86 -10.19
N ALA A 57 -7.55 -3.07 -10.72
CA ALA A 57 -7.72 -4.31 -10.00
C ALA A 57 -6.71 -5.35 -10.51
N TRP A 58 -6.05 -6.01 -9.58
CA TRP A 58 -5.05 -7.04 -9.80
C TRP A 58 -5.47 -8.32 -9.10
N VAL A 59 -5.23 -9.44 -9.75
CA VAL A 59 -5.63 -10.74 -9.27
C VAL A 59 -4.46 -11.71 -9.39
N ASP A 60 -4.18 -12.46 -8.32
CA ASP A 60 -3.17 -13.53 -8.37
C ASP A 60 -3.76 -14.80 -8.99
N ALA A 61 -4.06 -14.72 -10.28
CA ALA A 61 -4.56 -15.84 -11.08
C ALA A 61 -4.07 -15.72 -12.54
N PRO A 62 -3.80 -16.84 -13.23
CA PRO A 62 -3.63 -16.89 -14.67
C PRO A 62 -4.77 -16.15 -15.39
N PRO A 63 -4.48 -15.35 -16.44
CA PRO A 63 -5.51 -14.57 -17.15
C PRO A 63 -6.68 -15.42 -17.64
N GLU A 64 -6.42 -16.68 -18.01
CA GLU A 64 -7.43 -17.62 -18.51
C GLU A 64 -8.44 -18.07 -17.46
N ARG A 65 -8.11 -17.91 -16.17
CA ARG A 65 -9.03 -18.18 -15.05
C ARG A 65 -9.92 -16.98 -14.71
N VAL A 66 -9.69 -15.82 -15.30
CA VAL A 66 -10.45 -14.58 -15.04
C VAL A 66 -11.48 -14.39 -16.15
N THR A 67 -12.76 -14.47 -15.80
CA THR A 67 -13.86 -14.35 -16.77
C THR A 67 -14.42 -12.94 -16.82
N ARG A 68 -14.50 -12.23 -15.68
CA ARG A 68 -15.08 -10.88 -15.64
C ARG A 68 -14.62 -10.07 -14.42
N TYR A 69 -14.40 -8.78 -14.63
CA TYR A 69 -14.33 -7.77 -13.56
C TYR A 69 -15.69 -7.10 -13.40
N ALA A 70 -16.27 -7.18 -12.21
CA ALA A 70 -17.54 -6.56 -11.86
C ALA A 70 -17.28 -5.34 -10.96
N TRP A 71 -17.24 -4.17 -11.58
CA TRP A 71 -17.13 -2.88 -10.89
C TRP A 71 -18.52 -2.38 -10.48
N ASP A 72 -18.66 -2.00 -9.20
CA ASP A 72 -19.89 -1.45 -8.64
C ASP A 72 -19.64 -0.08 -8.02
N VAL A 73 -20.44 0.91 -8.41
CA VAL A 73 -20.39 2.29 -7.90
C VAL A 73 -21.78 2.78 -7.58
N ARG A 74 -21.94 3.40 -6.41
CA ARG A 74 -23.24 4.00 -6.00
C ARG A 74 -23.47 5.39 -6.58
N VAL A 75 -22.40 6.08 -6.95
CA VAL A 75 -22.41 7.47 -7.42
C VAL A 75 -21.42 7.61 -8.57
N GLY A 76 -21.74 8.46 -9.55
CA GLY A 76 -20.93 8.65 -10.75
C GLY A 76 -21.14 7.55 -11.78
N ARG A 77 -20.18 7.39 -12.69
CA ARG A 77 -20.26 6.38 -13.77
C ARG A 77 -18.90 5.72 -14.00
N VAL A 78 -18.87 4.40 -14.08
CA VAL A 78 -17.69 3.67 -14.56
C VAL A 78 -17.70 3.64 -16.07
N VAL A 79 -16.57 3.99 -16.68
CA VAL A 79 -16.33 3.99 -18.12
C VAL A 79 -15.20 3.01 -18.42
N GLY A 80 -15.50 2.01 -19.25
CA GLY A 80 -14.60 0.91 -19.57
C GLY A 80 -15.00 -0.41 -18.90
N SER A 81 -14.21 -1.45 -19.15
CA SER A 81 -14.39 -2.80 -18.60
C SER A 81 -13.04 -3.49 -18.46
N GLY A 82 -12.92 -4.42 -17.51
CA GLY A 82 -11.71 -5.20 -17.29
C GLY A 82 -10.93 -4.76 -16.04
N PRO A 83 -9.61 -5.03 -15.98
CA PRO A 83 -8.79 -4.75 -14.80
C PRO A 83 -8.53 -3.26 -14.57
N GLU A 84 -8.76 -2.41 -15.56
CA GLU A 84 -8.59 -0.96 -15.49
C GLU A 84 -9.82 -0.26 -16.06
N VAL A 85 -10.39 0.68 -15.29
CA VAL A 85 -11.57 1.45 -15.67
C VAL A 85 -11.46 2.89 -15.20
N ARG A 86 -12.17 3.82 -15.83
CA ARG A 86 -12.27 5.22 -15.37
C ARG A 86 -13.56 5.43 -14.60
N TRP A 87 -13.48 5.97 -13.40
CA TRP A 87 -14.64 6.40 -12.63
C TRP A 87 -14.84 7.91 -12.81
N ASP A 88 -15.92 8.23 -13.52
CA ASP A 88 -16.36 9.58 -13.78
C ASP A 88 -17.16 10.14 -12.60
N LEU A 89 -16.64 11.22 -12.03
CA LEU A 89 -17.20 11.90 -10.86
C LEU A 89 -17.50 13.37 -11.15
N ALA A 90 -17.61 13.76 -12.42
CA ALA A 90 -17.74 15.17 -12.79
C ALA A 90 -18.96 15.88 -12.16
N THR A 91 -20.01 15.12 -11.84
CA THR A 91 -21.29 15.65 -11.33
C THR A 91 -21.51 15.40 -9.83
N VAL A 92 -20.54 14.82 -9.13
CA VAL A 92 -20.71 14.50 -7.71
C VAL A 92 -20.36 15.69 -6.83
N ARG A 93 -21.00 15.77 -5.66
CA ARG A 93 -20.69 16.82 -4.68
C ARG A 93 -19.36 16.51 -3.97
N PRO A 94 -18.70 17.51 -3.35
CA PRO A 94 -17.58 17.23 -2.46
C PRO A 94 -17.97 16.25 -1.35
N GLY A 95 -17.11 15.29 -1.05
CA GLY A 95 -17.41 14.22 -0.10
C GLY A 95 -16.58 12.95 -0.30
N ARG A 96 -16.83 11.95 0.55
CA ARG A 96 -16.16 10.64 0.50
C ARG A 96 -17.01 9.65 -0.30
N TYR A 97 -16.39 8.95 -1.23
CA TYR A 97 -17.05 7.97 -2.10
C TYR A 97 -16.30 6.64 -2.10
N ALA A 98 -17.04 5.57 -2.39
CA ALA A 98 -16.49 4.23 -2.50
C ALA A 98 -16.95 3.53 -3.78
N ALA A 99 -16.04 2.74 -4.35
CA ALA A 99 -16.28 1.81 -5.43
C ALA A 99 -15.90 0.41 -4.94
N ALA A 100 -16.56 -0.61 -5.48
CA ALA A 100 -16.26 -2.00 -5.20
C ALA A 100 -15.90 -2.73 -6.49
N VAL A 101 -15.04 -3.75 -6.39
CA VAL A 101 -14.76 -4.67 -7.48
C VAL A 101 -14.75 -6.11 -6.99
N ARG A 102 -15.34 -6.99 -7.79
CA ARG A 102 -15.20 -8.45 -7.66
C ARG A 102 -14.68 -9.03 -8.97
N VAL A 103 -13.86 -10.06 -8.86
CA VAL A 103 -13.37 -10.83 -10.00
C VAL A 103 -14.12 -12.15 -10.03
N HIS A 104 -14.75 -12.42 -11.16
CA HIS A 104 -15.36 -13.72 -11.46
C HIS A 104 -14.34 -14.57 -12.20
N GLY A 105 -14.20 -15.82 -11.78
CA GLY A 105 -13.41 -16.83 -12.46
C GLY A 105 -14.23 -18.05 -12.87
N SER A 106 -13.53 -19.09 -13.31
CA SER A 106 -14.11 -20.39 -13.71
C SER A 106 -14.64 -21.18 -12.50
N GLY A 107 -15.72 -20.69 -11.88
CA GLY A 107 -16.42 -21.35 -10.77
C GLY A 107 -16.24 -20.71 -9.39
N SER A 108 -15.44 -19.66 -9.26
CA SER A 108 -15.27 -18.89 -8.02
C SER A 108 -15.45 -17.39 -8.25
N VAL A 109 -15.81 -16.68 -7.19
CA VAL A 109 -15.85 -15.22 -7.15
C VAL A 109 -14.88 -14.79 -6.06
N SER A 110 -14.08 -13.76 -6.34
CA SER A 110 -13.20 -13.18 -5.33
C SER A 110 -14.00 -12.53 -4.20
N GLU A 111 -13.36 -12.32 -3.06
CA GLU A 111 -13.82 -11.35 -2.07
C GLU A 111 -13.96 -9.95 -2.71
N GLU A 112 -14.81 -9.11 -2.10
CA GLU A 112 -15.00 -7.74 -2.55
C GLU A 112 -13.80 -6.87 -2.17
N CYS A 113 -13.21 -6.20 -3.16
CA CYS A 113 -12.20 -5.19 -2.91
C CYS A 113 -12.83 -3.79 -2.99
N LEU A 114 -12.72 -3.03 -1.90
CA LEU A 114 -13.29 -1.68 -1.76
C LEU A 114 -12.22 -0.60 -1.97
N LEU A 115 -12.48 0.30 -2.91
CA LEU A 115 -11.70 1.51 -3.18
C LEU A 115 -12.41 2.71 -2.56
N ARG A 116 -11.65 3.64 -1.99
CA ARG A 116 -12.20 4.86 -1.40
C ARG A 116 -11.47 6.08 -1.93
N ILE A 117 -12.23 7.12 -2.26
CA ILE A 117 -11.68 8.40 -2.68
C ILE A 117 -12.45 9.56 -2.07
N ILE A 118 -11.85 10.75 -2.13
CA ILE A 118 -12.45 11.97 -1.62
C ILE A 118 -12.44 13.02 -2.72
N VAL A 119 -13.61 13.62 -2.95
CA VAL A 119 -13.78 14.73 -3.89
C VAL A 119 -13.73 16.01 -3.08
N ARG A 120 -12.68 16.81 -3.33
CA ARG A 120 -12.45 18.08 -2.66
C ARG A 120 -13.17 19.21 -3.39
N ARG A 121 -13.56 20.23 -2.63
CA ARG A 121 -13.86 21.53 -3.20
C ARG A 121 -12.54 22.28 -3.30
N ASP A 122 -11.91 22.26 -4.45
CA ASP A 122 -10.77 23.11 -4.69
C ASP A 122 -11.25 24.57 -4.73
N ALA A 123 -10.45 25.48 -4.19
CA ALA A 123 -10.73 26.90 -4.27
C ALA A 123 -10.59 27.35 -5.73
N ALA A 124 -11.68 27.23 -6.49
CA ALA A 124 -11.78 27.84 -7.80
C ALA A 124 -11.35 29.31 -7.68
N GLY A 125 -10.49 29.75 -8.61
CA GLY A 125 -9.90 31.07 -8.62
C GLY A 125 -10.89 32.17 -8.28
N ARG A 126 -10.43 33.10 -7.43
CA ARG A 126 -11.12 34.31 -6.96
C ARG A 126 -12.07 34.91 -8.01
N GLY A 127 -13.36 34.66 -7.83
CA GLY A 127 -14.44 35.57 -8.19
C GLY A 127 -15.11 35.97 -6.88
N ALA A 128 -15.03 37.25 -6.53
CA ALA A 128 -15.54 37.80 -5.29
C ALA A 128 -17.05 37.51 -5.11
N LEU A 129 -17.39 36.78 -4.06
CA LEU A 129 -18.70 36.88 -3.41
C LEU A 129 -18.48 36.88 -1.90
N SER A 130 -19.05 37.91 -1.27
CA SER A 130 -19.01 38.27 0.15
C SER A 130 -19.28 37.11 1.11
N PRO A 131 -18.81 37.20 2.37
CA PRO A 131 -19.04 36.16 3.37
C PRO A 131 -20.53 36.07 3.71
N THR A 132 -21.21 35.02 3.25
CA THR A 132 -22.52 34.64 3.80
C THR A 132 -22.31 33.93 5.15
N PRO A 133 -23.18 34.14 6.15
CA PRO A 133 -23.08 33.46 7.44
C PRO A 133 -23.25 31.96 7.28
N ALA A 134 -22.55 31.21 8.14
CA ALA A 134 -22.49 29.77 8.27
C ALA A 134 -23.73 29.02 7.75
N SER A 135 -23.56 28.28 6.65
CA SER A 135 -24.48 27.19 6.30
C SER A 135 -24.25 26.01 7.25
N PRO A 136 -25.33 25.28 7.65
CA PRO A 136 -25.29 24.30 8.70
C PRO A 136 -24.43 23.08 8.33
N SER A 137 -23.70 22.55 9.32
CA SER A 137 -22.89 21.34 9.22
C SER A 137 -23.59 20.24 8.42
N PRO A 138 -22.90 19.57 7.47
CA PRO A 138 -23.44 18.37 6.86
C PRO A 138 -23.67 17.29 7.93
N ALA A 139 -24.77 16.56 7.77
CA ALA A 139 -25.23 15.52 8.68
C ALA A 139 -24.12 14.51 9.05
N PRO A 140 -24.15 13.94 10.26
CA PRO A 140 -23.15 12.96 10.70
C PRO A 140 -23.12 11.75 9.77
N SER A 141 -21.93 11.45 9.24
CA SER A 141 -21.66 10.23 8.46
C SER A 141 -21.98 8.97 9.28
N PRO A 142 -22.40 7.86 8.64
CA PRO A 142 -22.70 6.60 9.34
C PRO A 142 -21.52 6.13 10.21
N PRO A 143 -21.77 5.60 11.42
CA PRO A 143 -20.72 5.04 12.27
C PRO A 143 -20.16 3.77 11.62
N GLY A 144 -18.90 3.81 11.19
CA GLY A 144 -18.21 2.62 10.70
C GLY A 144 -17.00 2.83 9.77
N ILE A 145 -16.84 3.99 9.14
CA ILE A 145 -15.80 4.19 8.12
C ILE A 145 -14.99 5.46 8.42
N ARG A 146 -13.88 5.33 9.14
CA ARG A 146 -12.89 6.40 9.31
C ARG A 146 -11.68 6.15 8.41
N SER A 147 -11.86 6.29 7.10
CA SER A 147 -10.73 6.44 6.19
C SER A 147 -10.05 7.79 6.45
N ARG A 148 -8.72 7.80 6.42
CA ARG A 148 -7.93 9.00 6.66
C ARG A 148 -7.48 9.60 5.34
N GLU A 149 -7.23 10.90 5.30
CA GLU A 149 -6.54 11.49 4.14
C GLU A 149 -5.05 11.61 4.44
N THR A 150 -4.22 11.37 3.43
CA THR A 150 -2.78 11.60 3.54
C THR A 150 -2.46 12.91 2.82
N GLY A 151 -1.85 13.85 3.54
CA GLY A 151 -1.31 15.08 2.95
C GLY A 151 0.22 15.10 2.98
N SER A 152 0.83 15.78 2.02
CA SER A 152 2.28 16.01 1.99
C SER A 152 2.65 17.28 2.76
N ALA A 153 3.84 17.27 3.35
CA ALA A 153 4.43 18.43 3.99
C ALA A 153 5.95 18.45 3.82
N PHE A 154 6.53 19.64 3.74
CA PHE A 154 7.98 19.79 3.78
C PHE A 154 8.45 19.96 5.22
N LEU A 155 9.40 19.10 5.61
CA LEU A 155 9.98 19.13 6.93
C LEU A 155 11.26 19.96 6.89
N LEU A 156 11.09 21.28 7.01
CA LEU A 156 12.17 22.25 6.90
C LEU A 156 13.16 22.14 8.06
N SER A 157 14.44 22.44 7.82
CA SER A 157 15.53 22.30 8.81
C SER A 157 15.31 23.06 10.12
N ASP A 158 14.60 24.19 10.08
CA ASP A 158 14.23 25.03 11.22
C ASP A 158 12.92 24.60 11.92
N ARG A 159 12.27 23.55 11.44
CA ARG A 159 10.94 23.11 11.91
C ARG A 159 10.98 21.71 12.51
N THR A 160 10.19 21.52 13.56
CA THR A 160 9.89 20.19 14.09
C THR A 160 8.65 19.62 13.43
N GLU A 161 8.49 18.31 13.51
CA GLU A 161 7.26 17.67 13.06
C GLU A 161 6.03 18.19 13.83
N MET A 162 4.99 18.52 13.08
CA MET A 162 3.65 18.76 13.62
C MET A 162 3.11 17.48 14.26
N THR A 163 2.22 17.59 15.24
CA THR A 163 1.66 16.43 15.98
C THR A 163 0.15 16.29 15.77
N GLY A 164 -0.40 15.11 16.09
CA GLY A 164 -1.84 14.84 16.05
C GLY A 164 -2.34 14.01 14.85
N TYR A 165 -1.45 13.65 13.91
CA TYR A 165 -1.78 12.77 12.78
C TYR A 165 -1.77 11.28 13.17
N GLY A 166 -2.40 10.45 12.34
CA GLY A 166 -2.49 9.01 12.54
C GLY A 166 -1.25 8.22 12.15
N LEU A 167 -0.57 8.67 11.10
CA LEU A 167 0.63 8.05 10.56
C LEU A 167 1.56 9.17 10.08
N TYR A 168 2.85 9.01 10.38
CA TYR A 168 3.93 9.88 9.95
C TYR A 168 4.81 9.08 9.02
N SER A 169 4.79 9.42 7.74
CA SER A 169 5.57 8.75 6.70
C SER A 169 6.67 9.68 6.22
N TYR A 170 7.88 9.17 6.07
CA TYR A 170 9.05 9.94 5.68
C TYR A 170 9.67 9.32 4.43
N LEU A 171 9.82 10.11 3.36
CA LEU A 171 10.65 9.73 2.23
C LEU A 171 12.10 10.11 2.54
N LEU A 172 12.98 9.11 2.61
CA LEU A 172 14.33 9.26 3.12
C LEU A 172 15.40 8.82 2.12
N PHE A 173 16.34 9.71 1.83
CA PHE A 173 17.55 9.43 1.06
C PHE A 173 18.77 9.42 1.98
N GLY A 174 19.52 8.32 1.96
CA GLY A 174 20.62 8.09 2.90
C GLY A 174 21.88 8.87 2.54
N SER A 175 22.09 9.20 1.28
CA SER A 175 23.22 10.00 0.83
C SER A 175 22.90 10.66 -0.52
N PRO A 176 23.63 11.71 -0.94
CA PRO A 176 23.53 12.22 -2.30
C PRO A 176 23.80 11.08 -3.31
N PRO A 177 22.86 10.75 -4.20
CA PRO A 177 23.02 9.63 -5.09
C PRO A 177 24.03 9.94 -6.21
N GLY A 178 24.75 8.91 -6.65
CA GLY A 178 25.45 8.95 -7.93
C GLY A 178 24.46 8.98 -9.12
N ALA A 179 24.98 9.21 -10.33
CA ALA A 179 24.17 9.40 -11.55
C ALA A 179 23.12 8.30 -11.79
N ALA A 180 23.48 7.02 -11.57
CA ALA A 180 22.59 5.88 -11.78
C ALA A 180 21.45 5.78 -10.75
N VAL A 181 21.64 6.34 -9.55
CA VAL A 181 20.68 6.25 -8.43
C VAL A 181 19.75 7.46 -8.40
N ARG A 182 20.16 8.56 -9.05
CA ARG A 182 19.42 9.83 -9.12
C ARG A 182 18.02 9.68 -9.70
N GLU A 183 17.86 8.88 -10.77
CA GLU A 183 16.56 8.68 -11.41
C GLU A 183 15.54 8.06 -10.44
N ARG A 184 15.94 7.06 -9.65
CA ARG A 184 15.07 6.44 -8.63
C ARG A 184 14.62 7.45 -7.59
N HIS A 185 15.53 8.30 -7.13
CA HIS A 185 15.22 9.31 -6.11
C HIS A 185 14.25 10.36 -6.64
N LEU A 186 14.45 10.83 -7.87
CA LEU A 186 13.53 11.77 -8.52
C LEU A 186 12.15 11.17 -8.70
N LYS A 187 12.05 9.92 -9.17
CA LYS A 187 10.77 9.23 -9.33
C LYS A 187 10.06 9.01 -7.99
N ALA A 188 10.81 8.75 -6.92
CA ALA A 188 10.25 8.68 -5.58
C ALA A 188 9.69 10.03 -5.13
N LEU A 189 10.46 11.13 -5.27
CA LEU A 189 10.02 12.48 -4.90
C LEU A 189 8.78 12.93 -5.69
N GLU A 190 8.81 12.74 -7.01
CA GLU A 190 7.72 13.09 -7.93
C GLU A 190 6.42 12.40 -7.50
N ALA A 191 6.48 11.09 -7.23
CA ALA A 191 5.32 10.35 -6.74
C ALA A 191 4.90 10.77 -5.33
N PHE A 192 5.86 10.96 -4.42
CA PHE A 192 5.56 11.17 -3.00
C PHE A 192 4.89 12.53 -2.72
N VAL A 193 5.25 13.56 -3.48
CA VAL A 193 4.69 14.92 -3.33
C VAL A 193 3.59 15.20 -4.36
N GLY A 194 3.68 14.64 -5.56
CA GLY A 194 2.74 14.93 -6.65
C GLY A 194 1.40 14.20 -6.58
N LEU A 195 1.30 13.10 -5.81
CA LEU A 195 0.09 12.26 -5.78
C LEU A 195 -0.88 12.60 -4.65
N ILE A 196 -0.44 13.38 -3.68
CA ILE A 196 -1.22 13.74 -2.49
C ILE A 196 -1.21 15.26 -2.30
N PRO A 197 -2.30 15.85 -1.80
CA PRO A 197 -2.40 17.29 -1.62
C PRO A 197 -1.51 17.79 -0.48
N ASP A 198 -1.25 19.10 -0.45
CA ASP A 198 -0.58 19.77 0.66
C ASP A 198 -1.42 19.61 1.95
N ILE A 199 -0.78 19.22 3.05
CA ILE A 199 -1.46 19.00 4.33
C ILE A 199 -2.21 20.25 4.81
N ALA A 200 -1.67 21.45 4.56
CA ALA A 200 -2.26 22.72 4.97
C ALA A 200 -3.55 23.06 4.18
N GLU A 201 -3.80 22.40 3.04
CA GLU A 201 -5.09 22.48 2.35
C GLU A 201 -6.14 21.59 3.01
N LEU A 202 -5.73 20.38 3.42
CA LEU A 202 -6.62 19.41 4.05
C LEU A 202 -7.06 19.86 5.45
N GLU A 203 -6.15 20.41 6.24
CA GLU A 203 -6.40 20.85 7.62
C GLU A 203 -7.47 21.93 7.75
N ARG A 204 -7.76 22.65 6.66
CA ARG A 204 -8.84 23.65 6.63
C ARG A 204 -10.23 23.01 6.75
N TYR A 205 -10.34 21.74 6.41
CA TYR A 205 -11.62 21.04 6.30
C TYR A 205 -11.68 19.74 7.11
N ILE A 206 -10.52 19.16 7.44
CA ILE A 206 -10.42 17.85 8.07
C ILE A 206 -9.59 17.96 9.35
N PRO A 207 -10.11 17.49 10.50
CA PRO A 207 -9.33 17.45 11.74
C PRO A 207 -8.05 16.64 11.57
N THR A 208 -6.94 17.11 12.12
CA THR A 208 -5.62 16.43 12.07
C THR A 208 -5.67 14.97 12.52
N ARG A 209 -6.51 14.66 13.52
CA ARG A 209 -6.75 13.28 14.00
C ARG A 209 -7.35 12.32 12.96
N GLU A 210 -7.84 12.83 11.83
CA GLU A 210 -8.36 12.07 10.68
C GLU A 210 -7.41 12.15 9.47
N LEU A 211 -6.22 12.72 9.65
CA LEU A 211 -5.21 12.86 8.63
C LEU A 211 -3.98 12.00 8.94
N ASN A 212 -3.25 11.64 7.89
CA ASN A 212 -1.89 11.15 7.90
C ASN A 212 -1.00 12.21 7.25
N ILE A 213 0.29 12.22 7.60
CA ILE A 213 1.24 13.19 7.07
C ILE A 213 2.43 12.49 6.44
N ALA A 214 2.80 12.95 5.25
CA ALA A 214 3.90 12.45 4.45
C ALA A 214 4.97 13.53 4.31
N TYR A 215 6.09 13.38 5.00
CA TYR A 215 7.18 14.34 5.07
C TYR A 215 8.29 14.09 4.06
N VAL A 216 8.76 15.18 3.46
CA VAL A 216 10.04 15.24 2.75
C VAL A 216 10.97 16.21 3.50
N PRO A 217 12.12 15.75 4.03
CA PRO A 217 13.09 16.63 4.68
C PRO A 217 13.75 17.58 3.68
N LEU A 218 13.65 18.89 3.93
CA LEU A 218 14.26 19.92 3.09
C LEU A 218 15.03 20.92 3.94
N THR A 219 16.10 21.46 3.38
CA THR A 219 16.92 22.49 4.04
C THR A 219 16.22 23.84 4.06
N THR A 220 15.45 24.14 3.02
CA THR A 220 14.77 25.43 2.81
C THR A 220 13.42 25.23 2.11
N ASP A 221 12.54 26.22 2.22
CA ASP A 221 11.25 26.21 1.53
C ASP A 221 11.46 26.29 0.00
N PRO A 222 11.03 25.26 -0.77
CA PRO A 222 11.22 25.24 -2.21
C PRO A 222 10.17 26.09 -2.95
N GLY A 223 9.18 26.66 -2.25
CA GLY A 223 8.07 27.43 -2.79
C GLY A 223 6.92 26.57 -3.31
N ARG A 224 5.78 27.22 -3.60
CA ARG A 224 4.48 26.59 -3.94
C ARG A 224 4.44 25.70 -5.18
N GLN A 225 5.42 25.76 -6.07
CA GLN A 225 5.46 25.00 -7.33
C GLN A 225 6.81 24.28 -7.49
N ALA A 226 7.31 23.73 -6.39
CA ALA A 226 8.58 23.02 -6.39
C ALA A 226 8.55 21.80 -7.31
N THR A 227 9.42 21.78 -8.32
CA THR A 227 9.66 20.60 -9.16
C THR A 227 10.47 19.55 -8.40
N ALA A 228 10.40 18.29 -8.83
CA ALA A 228 11.18 17.20 -8.22
C ALA A 228 12.69 17.52 -8.19
N ASP A 229 13.25 18.11 -9.26
CA ASP A 229 14.65 18.54 -9.29
C ASP A 229 14.99 19.60 -8.25
N ARG A 230 14.08 20.55 -8.01
CA ARG A 230 14.28 21.59 -6.98
C ARG A 230 14.19 21.01 -5.58
N LEU A 231 13.21 20.15 -5.32
CA LEU A 231 13.09 19.42 -4.05
C LEU A 231 14.37 18.61 -3.78
N PHE A 232 14.84 17.91 -4.80
CA PHE A 232 16.05 17.11 -4.73
C PHE A 232 17.30 17.96 -4.44
N ALA A 233 17.44 19.14 -5.06
CA ALA A 233 18.56 20.05 -4.83
C ALA A 233 18.61 20.63 -3.40
N HIS A 234 17.45 20.78 -2.75
CA HIS A 234 17.33 21.31 -1.39
C HIS A 234 17.11 20.23 -0.33
N TYR A 235 17.23 18.95 -0.69
CA TYR A 235 16.96 17.83 0.20
C TYR A 235 17.90 17.82 1.42
N ASP A 236 17.35 17.63 2.61
CA ASP A 236 18.12 17.59 3.86
C ASP A 236 18.62 16.18 4.17
N TYR A 237 19.78 15.85 3.60
CA TYR A 237 20.44 14.57 3.85
C TYR A 237 20.86 14.38 5.32
N ALA A 238 21.21 15.44 6.04
CA ALA A 238 21.64 15.34 7.43
C ALA A 238 20.47 14.93 8.34
N ARG A 239 19.30 15.54 8.14
CA ARG A 239 18.07 15.15 8.83
C ARG A 239 17.60 13.76 8.40
N ALA A 240 17.70 13.43 7.11
CA ALA A 240 17.36 12.08 6.67
C ALA A 240 18.25 11.00 7.32
N ARG A 241 19.55 11.28 7.44
CA ARG A 241 20.51 10.40 8.15
C ARG A 241 20.18 10.25 9.63
N SER A 242 19.76 11.30 10.31
CA SER A 242 19.44 11.21 11.74
C SER A 242 18.25 10.29 11.98
N VAL A 243 17.24 10.35 11.11
CA VAL A 243 16.09 9.44 11.12
C VAL A 243 16.50 8.01 10.78
N LEU A 244 17.23 7.80 9.68
CA LEU A 244 17.65 6.46 9.23
C LEU A 244 18.56 5.74 10.23
N ARG A 245 19.26 6.48 11.11
CA ARG A 245 20.09 5.89 12.18
C ARG A 245 19.27 5.25 13.30
N LEU A 246 17.98 5.58 13.40
CA LEU A 246 17.04 4.93 14.32
C LEU A 246 16.54 3.58 13.79
N ILE A 247 16.77 3.30 12.50
CA ILE A 247 16.35 2.08 11.83
C ILE A 247 17.57 1.15 11.67
N PRO A 248 17.48 -0.13 12.05
CA PRO A 248 18.51 -1.13 11.80
C PRO A 248 18.89 -1.23 10.31
N GLY A 249 20.14 -1.59 10.03
CA GLY A 249 20.70 -1.64 8.68
C GLY A 249 21.45 -0.35 8.32
N GLY A 250 22.52 -0.44 7.52
CA GLY A 250 23.35 0.72 7.20
C GLY A 250 22.59 1.86 6.52
N ASN A 251 21.53 1.51 5.77
CA ASN A 251 20.54 2.37 5.15
C ASN A 251 21.15 3.59 4.44
N ARG A 252 22.24 3.41 3.69
CA ARG A 252 23.12 4.50 3.18
C ARG A 252 22.70 5.11 1.85
N GLU A 253 21.85 4.45 1.07
CA GLU A 253 21.50 4.90 -0.28
C GLU A 253 20.04 5.32 -0.33
N GLY A 254 19.13 4.35 -0.32
CA GLY A 254 17.71 4.56 -0.53
C GLY A 254 17.33 4.53 -2.01
N PRO A 255 16.08 4.87 -2.36
CA PRO A 255 15.12 5.55 -1.50
C PRO A 255 14.51 4.64 -0.42
N TYR A 256 14.20 5.20 0.74
CA TYR A 256 13.52 4.51 1.84
C TYR A 256 12.21 5.21 2.17
N ILE A 257 11.19 4.45 2.57
CA ILE A 257 10.00 5.00 3.23
C ILE A 257 9.94 4.43 4.64
N VAL A 258 9.98 5.31 5.63
CA VAL A 258 9.78 4.96 7.05
C VAL A 258 8.43 5.51 7.48
N SER A 259 7.56 4.67 8.04
CA SER A 259 6.29 5.14 8.62
C SER A 259 6.13 4.70 10.06
N VAL A 260 5.70 5.64 10.90
CA VAL A 260 5.58 5.47 12.35
C VAL A 260 4.32 6.15 12.86
N LEU A 261 3.83 5.72 14.02
CA LEU A 261 2.62 6.28 14.64
C LEU A 261 2.87 7.56 15.45
N ARG A 262 4.15 7.89 15.70
CA ARG A 262 4.57 9.08 16.44
C ARG A 262 5.75 9.74 15.73
N PRO A 263 5.84 11.09 15.73
CA PRO A 263 6.94 11.77 15.04
C PRO A 263 8.30 11.43 15.66
N LEU A 264 9.32 11.31 14.79
CA LEU A 264 10.67 10.87 15.16
C LEU A 264 11.54 12.00 15.72
N GLY A 265 11.29 13.25 15.35
CA GLY A 265 12.03 14.42 15.82
C GLY A 265 11.60 14.95 17.20
N GLY A 266 10.53 14.41 17.80
CA GLY A 266 10.01 14.86 19.11
C GLY A 266 10.74 14.29 20.33
N THR A 267 11.56 13.26 20.15
CA THR A 267 12.34 12.64 21.25
C THR A 267 13.77 13.15 21.23
N ALA A 268 13.95 14.36 21.76
CA ALA A 268 15.20 14.73 22.43
C ALA A 268 15.37 13.79 23.64
N GLY A 269 15.87 12.60 23.38
CA GLY A 269 15.95 11.51 24.34
C GLY A 269 16.36 10.23 23.63
N ALA A 270 17.66 9.95 23.65
CA ALA A 270 18.29 8.82 23.02
C ALA A 270 17.64 7.47 23.39
N ALA A 271 17.77 6.51 22.45
CA ALA A 271 17.82 5.06 22.66
C ALA A 271 16.58 4.18 22.41
N ALA A 272 15.41 4.70 22.05
CA ALA A 272 14.29 3.83 21.66
C ALA A 272 14.18 3.73 20.13
N SER A 273 14.42 2.52 19.58
CA SER A 273 14.00 2.19 18.21
C SER A 273 12.51 2.49 18.06
N PRO A 274 12.07 3.08 16.93
CA PRO A 274 10.71 3.60 16.80
C PRO A 274 9.72 2.47 16.57
N ASN A 275 9.41 1.68 17.58
CA ASN A 275 8.55 0.52 17.46
C ASN A 275 7.08 0.84 17.82
N PRO A 276 6.10 0.35 17.05
CA PRO A 276 6.27 -0.34 15.77
C PRO A 276 6.50 0.64 14.60
N TYR A 277 7.20 0.18 13.56
CA TYR A 277 7.40 0.93 12.32
C TYR A 277 7.23 0.07 11.07
N LEU A 278 6.80 0.73 9.99
CA LEU A 278 6.90 0.21 8.63
C LEU A 278 8.17 0.73 7.99
N PHE A 279 8.98 -0.18 7.47
CA PHE A 279 10.15 0.14 6.67
C PHE A 279 10.02 -0.45 5.27
N GLN A 280 10.28 0.39 4.27
CA GLN A 280 10.32 0.00 2.87
C GLN A 280 11.66 0.41 2.29
N ASP A 281 12.40 -0.57 1.79
CA ASP A 281 13.67 -0.38 1.09
C ASP A 281 13.44 -0.49 -0.41
N LEU A 282 13.50 0.67 -1.09
CA LEU A 282 13.34 0.79 -2.54
C LEU A 282 14.69 0.98 -3.23
N SER A 283 15.81 0.79 -2.52
CA SER A 283 17.16 1.09 -3.04
C SER A 283 17.54 0.26 -4.25
N THR A 284 16.99 -0.95 -4.38
CA THR A 284 17.23 -1.84 -5.53
C THR A 284 16.03 -1.96 -6.48
N ALA A 285 14.94 -1.22 -6.23
CA ALA A 285 13.77 -1.24 -7.09
C ALA A 285 14.02 -0.49 -8.42
N PRO A 286 13.57 -1.00 -9.59
CA PRO A 286 13.64 -0.27 -10.86
C PRO A 286 12.92 1.10 -10.80
N PRO A 287 13.43 2.16 -11.47
CA PRO A 287 12.86 3.51 -11.39
C PRO A 287 11.35 3.59 -11.69
N HIS A 288 10.88 2.84 -12.70
CA HIS A 288 9.47 2.82 -13.08
C HIS A 288 8.57 2.15 -12.01
N LEU A 289 9.12 1.20 -11.24
CA LEU A 289 8.40 0.57 -10.14
C LEU A 289 8.38 1.45 -8.89
N VAL A 290 9.42 2.24 -8.64
CA VAL A 290 9.48 3.15 -7.47
C VAL A 290 8.28 4.09 -7.45
N ALA A 291 7.93 4.72 -8.58
CA ALA A 291 6.78 5.62 -8.65
C ALA A 291 5.46 4.89 -8.37
N SER A 292 5.26 3.71 -8.97
CA SER A 292 4.06 2.90 -8.79
C SER A 292 3.93 2.36 -7.36
N TRP A 293 5.06 2.04 -6.73
CA TRP A 293 5.11 1.60 -5.35
C TRP A 293 4.77 2.72 -4.39
N VAL A 294 5.44 3.88 -4.50
CA VAL A 294 5.17 5.05 -3.66
C VAL A 294 3.69 5.44 -3.73
N LYS A 295 3.13 5.42 -4.95
CA LYS A 295 1.71 5.64 -5.19
C LYS A 295 0.84 4.66 -4.41
N GLU A 296 1.11 3.37 -4.56
CA GLU A 296 0.30 2.34 -3.91
C GLU A 296 0.41 2.42 -2.39
N PHE A 297 1.62 2.65 -1.89
CA PHE A 297 1.87 2.92 -0.48
C PHE A 297 0.99 4.08 0.03
N LEU A 298 1.02 5.24 -0.63
CA LEU A 298 0.25 6.42 -0.21
C LEU A 298 -1.27 6.21 -0.30
N ASN A 299 -1.72 5.51 -1.34
CA ASN A 299 -3.13 5.21 -1.53
C ASN A 299 -3.66 4.25 -0.46
N GLN A 300 -2.91 3.19 -0.16
CA GLN A 300 -3.28 2.27 0.91
C GLN A 300 -3.11 2.94 2.28
N ALA A 301 -2.11 3.82 2.46
CA ALA A 301 -1.91 4.66 3.66
C ALA A 301 -3.15 5.49 4.01
N ALA A 302 -3.83 6.05 3.01
CA ALA A 302 -5.08 6.79 3.20
C ALA A 302 -6.26 5.86 3.56
N GLN A 303 -6.28 4.66 3.00
CA GLN A 303 -7.47 3.79 3.08
C GLN A 303 -7.53 2.92 4.35
N GLU A 304 -6.39 2.52 4.90
CA GLU A 304 -6.33 1.50 5.94
C GLU A 304 -6.23 2.04 7.37
N ARG A 305 -6.61 1.19 8.33
CA ARG A 305 -6.51 1.43 9.76
C ARG A 305 -5.16 0.96 10.29
N PHE A 306 -4.08 1.64 9.93
CA PHE A 306 -2.70 1.30 10.31
C PHE A 306 -2.44 1.16 11.82
N TRP A 307 -3.36 1.68 12.64
CA TRP A 307 -3.27 1.63 14.11
C TRP A 307 -3.80 0.32 14.72
N GLU A 308 -4.40 -0.58 13.92
CA GLU A 308 -4.80 -1.92 14.36
C GLU A 308 -3.68 -2.91 13.96
N GLU A 309 -3.03 -3.57 14.91
CA GLU A 309 -1.79 -4.37 14.70
C GLU A 309 -1.93 -5.45 13.61
N ARG A 310 -3.08 -6.14 13.55
CA ARG A 310 -3.40 -7.12 12.49
C ARG A 310 -3.57 -6.50 11.10
N SER A 311 -3.85 -5.21 11.03
CA SER A 311 -4.04 -4.48 9.77
C SER A 311 -2.70 -4.07 9.16
N ALA A 312 -1.67 -3.78 9.97
CA ALA A 312 -0.35 -3.38 9.47
C ALA A 312 0.43 -4.54 8.80
N GLU A 313 0.29 -5.77 9.31
CA GLU A 313 0.89 -6.95 8.66
C GLU A 313 0.17 -7.29 7.33
N ARG A 314 -1.17 -7.19 7.33
CA ARG A 314 -1.98 -7.36 6.11
C ARG A 314 -1.69 -6.28 5.09
N PHE A 315 -1.48 -5.04 5.53
CA PHE A 315 -1.03 -3.94 4.69
C PHE A 315 0.30 -4.29 4.01
N ALA A 316 1.32 -4.67 4.79
CA ALA A 316 2.62 -5.00 4.24
C ALA A 316 2.54 -6.15 3.23
N LEU A 317 1.70 -7.16 3.52
CA LEU A 317 1.43 -8.25 2.60
C LEU A 317 0.73 -7.77 1.32
N LYS A 318 -0.34 -6.97 1.42
CA LYS A 318 -1.08 -6.44 0.28
C LYS A 318 -0.22 -5.56 -0.61
N LEU A 319 0.65 -4.74 -0.01
CA LEU A 319 1.60 -3.93 -0.75
C LEU A 319 2.63 -4.82 -1.48
N ARG A 320 3.18 -5.86 -0.82
CA ARG A 320 4.06 -6.84 -1.50
C ARG A 320 3.37 -7.52 -2.68
N VAL A 321 2.12 -7.95 -2.52
CA VAL A 321 1.34 -8.58 -3.59
C VAL A 321 1.13 -7.60 -4.75
N THR A 322 0.70 -6.37 -4.46
CA THR A 322 0.43 -5.37 -5.49
C THR A 322 1.68 -5.04 -6.29
N VAL A 323 2.80 -4.81 -5.61
CA VAL A 323 4.09 -4.57 -6.26
C VAL A 323 4.55 -5.81 -7.02
N GLY A 324 4.36 -7.01 -6.47
CA GLY A 324 4.69 -8.26 -7.15
C GLY A 324 3.92 -8.45 -8.45
N VAL A 325 2.66 -8.05 -8.50
CA VAL A 325 1.88 -8.05 -9.74
C VAL A 325 2.36 -6.95 -10.69
N LEU A 326 2.61 -5.74 -10.21
CA LEU A 326 3.17 -4.65 -11.02
C LEU A 326 4.54 -5.00 -11.61
N GLY A 327 5.33 -5.76 -10.87
CA GLY A 327 6.65 -6.26 -11.26
C GLY A 327 6.63 -7.65 -11.88
N ALA A 328 5.47 -8.25 -12.17
CA ALA A 328 5.38 -9.64 -12.65
C ALA A 328 6.08 -9.88 -14.00
N ALA A 329 6.40 -8.81 -14.73
CA ALA A 329 7.25 -8.86 -15.93
C ALA A 329 8.76 -8.93 -15.64
N LEU A 330 9.19 -8.89 -14.36
CA LEU A 330 10.58 -8.80 -13.92
C LEU A 330 10.88 -9.87 -12.84
N PRO A 331 11.51 -11.01 -13.19
CA PRO A 331 11.80 -12.11 -12.26
C PRO A 331 12.60 -11.68 -11.00
N GLU A 332 13.52 -10.74 -11.16
CA GLU A 332 14.31 -10.11 -10.09
C GLU A 332 13.47 -9.39 -9.03
N VAL A 333 12.31 -8.84 -9.41
CA VAL A 333 11.40 -8.16 -8.48
C VAL A 333 10.73 -9.17 -7.56
N LYS A 334 10.27 -10.31 -8.10
CA LYS A 334 9.59 -11.35 -7.30
C LYS A 334 10.48 -11.92 -6.18
N LYS A 335 11.79 -12.05 -6.44
CA LYS A 335 12.75 -12.60 -5.48
C LYS A 335 13.11 -11.61 -4.34
N ALA A 336 12.95 -10.31 -4.58
CA ALA A 336 13.41 -9.27 -3.66
C ALA A 336 12.29 -8.67 -2.78
N LEU A 337 11.01 -8.93 -3.09
CA LEU A 337 9.86 -8.36 -2.36
C LEU A 337 9.83 -8.72 -0.86
N ASP A 338 10.29 -9.91 -0.48
CA ASP A 338 10.30 -10.35 0.92
C ASP A 338 11.30 -9.57 1.78
N THR A 339 12.37 -9.03 1.19
CA THR A 339 13.36 -8.22 1.90
C THR A 339 13.05 -6.72 1.86
N TRP A 340 12.19 -6.28 0.94
CA TRP A 340 11.94 -4.85 0.69
C TRP A 340 10.88 -4.21 1.57
N ILE A 341 9.92 -4.97 2.10
CA ILE A 341 8.89 -4.44 3.01
C ILE A 341 9.02 -5.19 4.33
N ALA A 342 9.11 -4.47 5.44
CA ALA A 342 9.08 -5.05 6.77
C ALA A 342 8.24 -4.20 7.71
N TRP A 343 7.31 -4.84 8.42
CA TRP A 343 6.73 -4.28 9.63
C TRP A 343 7.54 -4.80 10.81
N VAL A 344 8.14 -3.89 11.58
CA VAL A 344 9.04 -4.22 12.69
C VAL A 344 8.38 -3.82 14.00
N ARG A 345 8.44 -4.75 14.96
CA ARG A 345 7.82 -4.67 16.28
C ARG A 345 8.84 -4.30 17.35
#